data_AF-S5G603-F1
#
_entry.id   AF-S5G603-F1
#
_cell.length_a   1.000
_cell.length_b   1.000
_cell.length_c   1.000
_cell.angle_alpha   90.00
_cell.angle_beta   90.00
_cell.angle_gamma   90.00
#
_symmetry.space_group_name_H-M   'P 1'
#
loop_
_entity.id
_entity.type
_entity.pdbx_description
1 polymer ?
#
loop_
_entity_poly.entity_id
_entity_poly.type
_entity_poly.pdbx_seq_one_letter_code
_entity_poly.pdbx_strand_id
1 'polypeptide(L)'
;MRTRRFVGLLILGIAALISAITSVTVAAISLTQQVHTAQYVDSMSKNVSLALATQEAIDRKLEMRVDALEEAVIHIGTELQALKVKMALSCHADYRWICVTPLKVNDTDFEWEKIKNHISGI
;
A
#
# COMPACT_ATOMS: atom_id res chain seq x y z
N MET A 1 20.71 -69.94 43.28
CA MET A 1 21.00 -69.17 42.03
C MET A 1 19.79 -68.93 41.14
N ARG A 2 18.82 -69.87 40.99
CA ARG A 2 17.66 -69.77 40.08
C ARG A 2 16.68 -68.62 40.40
N THR A 3 16.39 -68.38 41.68
CA THR A 3 15.47 -67.33 42.15
C THR A 3 15.99 -65.91 41.91
N ARG A 4 17.31 -65.68 42.08
CA ARG A 4 17.93 -64.37 41.78
C ARG A 4 17.88 -64.00 40.29
N ARG A 5 17.99 -65.00 39.40
CA ARG A 5 17.87 -64.79 37.94
C ARG A 5 16.42 -64.48 37.52
N PHE A 6 15.45 -65.14 38.15
CA PHE A 6 14.03 -64.88 37.91
C PHE A 6 13.64 -63.44 38.30
N VAL A 7 14.09 -62.96 39.46
CA VAL A 7 13.87 -61.58 39.90
C VAL A 7 14.52 -60.58 38.93
N GLY A 8 15.74 -60.84 38.46
CA GLY A 8 16.40 -60.01 37.46
C GLY A 8 15.63 -59.92 36.13
N LEU A 9 15.11 -61.06 35.63
CA LEU A 9 14.30 -61.10 34.40
C LEU A 9 12.97 -60.38 34.55
N LEU A 10 12.33 -60.45 35.72
CA LEU A 10 11.11 -59.71 36.02
C LEU A 10 11.35 -58.20 35.97
N ILE A 11 12.41 -57.71 36.62
CA ILE A 11 12.75 -56.28 36.63
C ILE A 11 13.03 -55.79 35.21
N LEU A 12 13.78 -56.58 34.43
CA LEU A 12 14.14 -56.23 33.06
C LEU A 12 12.91 -56.21 32.14
N GLY A 13 11.98 -57.16 32.32
CA GLY A 13 10.70 -57.16 31.62
C GLY A 13 9.82 -55.96 31.95
N ILE A 14 9.73 -55.58 33.24
CA ILE A 14 8.98 -54.40 33.67
C ILE A 14 9.61 -53.12 33.11
N ALA A 15 10.94 -53.00 33.18
CA ALA A 15 11.65 -51.85 32.61
C ALA A 15 11.45 -51.74 31.10
N ALA A 16 11.46 -52.87 30.37
CA ALA A 16 11.18 -52.90 28.94
C ALA A 16 9.73 -52.52 28.61
N LEU A 17 8.76 -52.91 29.44
CA LEU A 17 7.36 -52.50 29.28
C LEU A 17 7.19 -51.00 29.50
N ILE A 18 7.79 -50.46 30.57
CA ILE A 18 7.74 -49.01 30.85
C ILE A 18 8.35 -48.23 29.70
N SER A 19 9.54 -48.63 29.22
CA SER A 19 10.20 -47.94 28.11
C SER A 19 9.37 -47.98 26.83
N ALA A 20 8.77 -49.13 26.49
CA ALA A 20 7.88 -49.25 25.34
C ALA A 20 6.66 -48.32 25.44
N ILE A 21 6.00 -48.27 26.61
CA ILE A 21 4.85 -47.38 26.85
C ILE A 21 5.28 -45.92 26.71
N THR A 22 6.41 -45.52 27.32
CA THR A 22 6.89 -44.13 27.23
C THR A 22 7.24 -43.72 25.81
N SER A 23 7.81 -44.61 25.00
CA SER A 23 8.14 -44.34 23.60
C SER A 23 6.87 -44.08 22.77
N VAL A 24 5.85 -44.92 22.95
CA VAL A 24 4.55 -44.76 22.27
C VAL A 24 3.86 -43.46 22.70
N THR A 25 3.88 -43.11 23.99
CA THR A 25 3.26 -41.86 24.46
C THR A 25 3.97 -40.64 23.90
N VAL A 26 5.30 -40.64 23.85
CA VAL A 26 6.08 -39.53 23.27
C VAL A 26 5.80 -39.38 21.78
N ALA A 27 5.73 -40.49 21.03
CA ALA A 27 5.38 -40.46 19.61
C ALA A 27 3.97 -39.89 19.39
N ALA A 28 2.99 -40.29 20.20
CA ALA A 28 1.62 -39.78 20.13
C ALA A 28 1.55 -38.28 20.44
N ILE A 29 2.27 -37.80 21.46
CA ILE A 29 2.33 -36.37 21.82
C ILE A 29 2.99 -35.54 20.70
N SER A 30 4.07 -36.05 20.11
CA SER A 30 4.75 -35.38 18.99
C SER A 30 3.80 -35.22 17.79
N LEU A 31 3.04 -36.27 17.47
CA LEU A 31 2.07 -36.23 16.36
C LEU A 31 0.93 -35.24 16.63
N THR A 32 0.35 -35.25 17.84
CA THR A 32 -0.73 -34.32 18.18
C THR A 32 -0.25 -32.87 18.22
N GLN A 33 0.95 -32.61 18.74
CA GLN A 33 1.57 -31.28 18.71
C GLN A 33 1.77 -30.78 17.27
N GLN A 34 2.21 -31.66 16.36
CA GLN A 34 2.38 -31.31 14.95
C GLN A 34 1.04 -30.95 14.29
N VAL A 35 -0.02 -31.72 14.55
CA VAL A 35 -1.37 -31.44 14.04
C VAL A 35 -1.91 -30.11 14.57
N HIS A 36 -1.80 -29.86 15.88
CA HIS A 36 -2.25 -28.59 16.48
C HIS A 36 -1.47 -27.40 15.93
N THR A 37 -0.15 -27.55 15.74
CA THR A 37 0.70 -26.51 15.16
C THR A 37 0.31 -26.25 13.71
N ALA A 38 0.06 -27.29 12.91
CA ALA A 38 -0.36 -27.14 11.52
C ALA A 38 -1.72 -26.42 11.40
N GLN A 39 -2.70 -26.77 12.25
CA GLN A 39 -4.00 -26.09 12.28
C GLN A 39 -3.89 -24.63 12.72
N TYR A 40 -3.06 -24.34 13.72
CA TYR A 40 -2.81 -22.98 14.17
C TYR A 40 -2.15 -22.15 13.07
N VAL A 41 -1.12 -22.68 12.40
CA VAL A 41 -0.44 -22.01 11.29
C VAL A 41 -1.39 -21.79 10.11
N ASP A 42 -2.24 -22.76 9.76
CA ASP A 42 -3.24 -22.62 8.69
C ASP A 42 -4.26 -21.52 9.02
N SER A 43 -4.80 -21.52 10.24
CA SER A 43 -5.74 -20.48 10.70
C SER A 43 -5.08 -19.10 10.70
N MET A 44 -3.85 -19.00 11.21
CA MET A 44 -3.08 -17.76 11.21
C MET A 44 -2.81 -17.28 9.79
N SER A 45 -2.40 -18.18 8.88
CA SER A 45 -2.15 -17.84 7.48
C SER A 45 -3.41 -17.30 6.81
N LYS A 46 -4.57 -17.94 7.04
CA LYS A 46 -5.86 -17.45 6.51
C LYS A 46 -6.22 -16.07 7.03
N ASN A 47 -6.05 -15.84 8.33
CA ASN A 47 -6.34 -14.55 8.95
C ASN A 47 -5.41 -13.44 8.42
N VAL A 48 -4.11 -13.74 8.30
CA VAL A 48 -3.13 -12.80 7.73
C VAL A 48 -3.45 -12.50 6.27
N SER A 49 -3.76 -13.52 5.46
CA SER A 49 -4.14 -13.31 4.06
C SER A 49 -5.40 -12.45 3.91
N LEU A 50 -6.42 -12.67 4.74
CA LEU A 50 -7.63 -11.86 4.74
C LEU A 50 -7.36 -10.41 5.15
N ALA A 51 -6.57 -10.21 6.21
CA ALA A 51 -6.19 -8.89 6.68
C ALA A 51 -5.39 -8.13 5.60
N LEU A 52 -4.44 -8.81 4.94
CA LEU A 52 -3.62 -8.19 3.89
C LEU A 52 -4.44 -7.83 2.65
N ALA A 53 -5.35 -8.70 2.21
CA ALA A 53 -6.27 -8.39 1.11
C ALA A 53 -7.19 -7.20 1.44
N THR A 54 -7.62 -7.10 2.70
CA THR A 54 -8.43 -5.97 3.17
C THR A 54 -7.60 -4.68 3.18
N GLN A 55 -6.35 -4.75 3.64
CA GLN A 55 -5.43 -3.62 3.66
C GLN A 55 -5.16 -3.12 2.24
N GLU A 56 -4.86 -4.02 1.30
CA GLU A 56 -4.62 -3.67 -0.11
C GLU A 56 -5.83 -2.96 -0.74
N ALA A 57 -7.05 -3.43 -0.44
CA ALA A 57 -8.26 -2.79 -0.92
C ALA A 57 -8.47 -1.38 -0.34
N ILE A 58 -8.12 -1.18 0.94
CA ILE A 58 -8.17 0.13 1.61
C ILE A 58 -7.12 1.05 1.00
N ASP A 59 -5.88 0.61 0.88
CA ASP A 59 -4.76 1.39 0.36
C ASP A 59 -5.05 1.87 -1.06
N ARG A 60 -5.52 0.98 -1.94
CA ARG A 60 -5.92 1.37 -3.30
C ARG A 60 -7.05 2.39 -3.32
N LYS A 61 -8.01 2.29 -2.41
CA LYS A 61 -9.11 3.25 -2.31
C LYS A 61 -8.61 4.60 -1.81
N LEU A 62 -7.67 4.61 -0.87
CA LEU A 62 -7.06 5.83 -0.36
C LEU A 62 -6.22 6.51 -1.45
N GLU A 63 -5.38 5.75 -2.16
CA GLU A 63 -4.57 6.25 -3.27
C GLU A 63 -5.44 6.94 -4.33
N MET A 64 -6.49 6.28 -4.82
CA MET A 64 -7.43 6.90 -5.78
C MET A 64 -8.10 8.18 -5.26
N ARG A 65 -8.34 8.28 -3.95
CA ARG A 65 -8.95 9.47 -3.34
C ARG A 65 -7.94 10.60 -3.17
N VAL A 66 -6.69 10.26 -2.87
CA VAL A 66 -5.57 11.22 -2.77
C VAL A 66 -5.25 11.77 -4.16
N ASP A 67 -5.15 10.93 -5.18
CA ASP A 67 -4.91 11.35 -6.56
C ASP A 67 -6.00 12.31 -7.07
N ALA A 68 -7.27 11.95 -6.84
CA ALA A 68 -8.40 12.81 -7.22
C ALA A 68 -8.40 14.15 -6.46
N LEU A 69 -7.95 14.15 -5.20
CA LEU A 69 -7.83 15.38 -4.42
C LEU A 69 -6.67 16.24 -4.93
N GLU A 70 -5.53 15.63 -5.27
CA GLU A 70 -4.39 16.33 -5.86
C GLU A 70 -4.78 17.01 -7.17
N GLU A 71 -5.46 16.29 -8.07
CA GLU A 71 -5.93 16.84 -9.34
C GLU A 71 -6.89 18.02 -9.13
N ALA A 72 -7.83 17.90 -8.18
CA ALA A 72 -8.74 19.00 -7.84
C ALA A 72 -8.00 20.22 -7.29
N VAL A 73 -6.99 20.03 -6.43
CA VAL A 73 -6.17 21.12 -5.87
C VAL A 73 -5.35 21.79 -6.96
N ILE A 74 -4.74 21.02 -7.87
CA ILE A 74 -4.01 21.56 -9.03
C ILE A 74 -4.95 22.40 -9.90
N HIS A 75 -6.12 21.88 -10.23
CA HIS A 75 -7.11 22.58 -11.05
C HIS A 75 -7.55 23.91 -10.42
N ILE A 76 -7.87 23.90 -9.13
CA ILE A 76 -8.21 25.12 -8.37
C ILE A 76 -7.03 26.11 -8.38
N GLY A 77 -5.80 25.61 -8.20
CA GLY A 77 -4.59 26.42 -8.27
C GLY A 77 -4.42 27.12 -9.62
N THR A 78 -4.65 26.40 -10.73
CA THR A 78 -4.60 26.96 -12.09
C THR A 78 -5.68 28.01 -12.31
N GLU A 79 -6.93 27.73 -11.92
CA GLU A 79 -8.04 28.67 -12.05
C GLU A 79 -7.81 29.94 -11.22
N LEU A 80 -7.28 29.81 -9.99
CA LEU A 80 -6.93 30.95 -9.15
C LEU A 80 -5.82 31.80 -9.77
N GLN A 81 -4.81 31.18 -10.39
CA GLN A 81 -3.77 31.94 -11.10
C GLN A 81 -4.34 32.67 -12.31
N ALA A 82 -5.18 32.01 -13.12
CA ALA A 82 -5.84 32.64 -14.25
C ALA A 82 -6.75 33.79 -13.82
N LEU A 83 -7.50 33.61 -12.72
CA LEU A 83 -8.33 34.65 -12.13
C LEU A 83 -7.48 35.82 -11.63
N LYS A 84 -6.35 35.56 -10.95
CA LYS A 84 -5.42 36.60 -10.50
C LYS A 84 -4.92 37.45 -11.67
N VAL A 85 -4.55 36.82 -12.79
CA VAL A 85 -4.13 37.54 -14.00
C VAL A 85 -5.28 38.38 -14.56
N LYS A 86 -6.48 37.81 -14.68
CA LYS A 86 -7.67 38.54 -15.16
C LYS A 86 -8.05 39.72 -14.27
N MET A 87 -7.86 39.63 -12.95
CA MET A 87 -8.12 40.74 -12.02
C MET A 87 -7.04 41.83 -12.07
N ALA A 88 -5.81 41.47 -12.41
CA ALA A 88 -4.71 42.43 -12.54
C ALA A 88 -4.71 43.18 -13.89
N LEU A 89 -5.38 42.64 -14.90
CA LEU A 89 -5.48 43.22 -16.24
C LEU A 89 -6.86 43.84 -16.47
N SER A 90 -6.93 44.83 -17.35
CA SER A 90 -8.21 45.37 -17.83
C SER A 90 -8.61 44.63 -19.10
N CYS A 91 -9.73 43.91 -19.10
CA CYS A 91 -10.18 43.13 -20.26
C CYS A 91 -11.30 43.84 -21.02
N HIS A 92 -11.38 43.59 -22.33
CA HIS A 92 -12.40 44.18 -23.21
C HIS A 92 -13.81 43.68 -22.82
N ALA A 93 -14.81 44.57 -22.82
CA ALA A 93 -16.17 44.26 -22.36
C ALA A 93 -16.82 43.12 -23.16
N ASP A 94 -16.75 43.22 -24.50
CA ASP A 94 -17.36 42.24 -25.41
C ASP A 94 -16.43 41.04 -25.74
N TYR A 95 -15.12 41.19 -25.52
CA TYR A 95 -14.11 40.18 -25.84
C TYR A 95 -13.26 39.89 -24.61
N ARG A 96 -13.82 39.15 -23.64
CA ARG A 96 -13.19 38.87 -22.34
C ARG A 96 -11.86 38.10 -22.41
N TRP A 97 -11.51 37.54 -23.57
CA TRP A 97 -10.22 36.90 -23.83
C TRP A 97 -9.13 37.89 -24.26
N ILE A 98 -9.49 39.13 -24.61
CA ILE A 98 -8.56 40.23 -24.90
C ILE A 98 -8.40 41.06 -23.63
N CYS A 99 -7.19 41.10 -23.09
CA CYS A 99 -6.84 41.89 -21.91
C CYS A 99 -5.64 42.77 -22.19
N VAL A 100 -5.67 44.00 -21.68
CA VAL A 100 -4.57 44.97 -21.79
C VAL A 100 -3.85 45.11 -20.46
N THR A 101 -2.53 45.22 -20.55
CA THR A 101 -1.65 45.50 -19.42
C THR A 101 -1.27 46.98 -19.43
N PRO A 102 -1.15 47.64 -18.26
CA PRO A 102 -0.64 49.01 -18.19
C PRO A 102 0.88 49.10 -18.46
N LEU A 103 1.57 47.97 -18.64
CA LEU A 103 2.99 47.93 -18.94
C LEU A 103 3.26 48.37 -20.39
N LYS A 104 4.29 49.20 -20.57
CA LYS A 104 4.74 49.63 -21.91
C LYS A 104 5.60 48.53 -22.55
N VAL A 105 5.36 48.26 -23.83
CA VAL A 105 6.18 47.35 -24.64
C VAL A 105 7.60 47.91 -24.77
N ASN A 106 8.61 47.03 -24.71
CA ASN A 106 9.97 47.39 -25.07
C ASN A 106 10.12 47.36 -26.60
N ASP A 107 10.05 48.54 -27.20
CA ASP A 107 10.09 48.70 -28.66
C ASP A 107 11.43 48.26 -29.29
N THR A 108 12.48 48.10 -28.47
CA THR A 108 13.80 47.60 -28.92
C THR A 108 13.79 46.10 -29.22
N ASP A 109 13.03 45.33 -28.44
CA ASP A 109 12.98 43.86 -28.53
C ASP A 109 11.75 43.38 -29.33
N PHE A 110 10.64 44.13 -29.26
CA PHE A 110 9.34 43.73 -29.81
C PHE A 110 8.72 44.84 -30.66
N GLU A 111 9.28 45.02 -31.85
CA GLU A 111 8.75 45.93 -32.86
C GLU A 111 7.32 45.52 -33.29
N TRP A 112 6.44 46.51 -33.49
CA TRP A 112 5.01 46.26 -33.75
C TRP A 112 4.74 45.32 -34.92
N GLU A 113 5.51 45.41 -36.00
CA GLU A 113 5.34 44.52 -37.15
C GLU A 113 5.66 43.06 -36.80
N LYS A 114 6.64 42.79 -35.92
CA LYS A 114 6.89 41.42 -35.42
C LYS A 114 5.74 40.91 -34.57
N ILE A 115 5.19 41.75 -33.69
CA ILE A 115 4.03 41.39 -32.86
C ILE A 115 2.81 41.09 -33.75
N LYS A 116 2.56 41.94 -34.74
CA LYS A 116 1.45 41.81 -35.69
C LYS A 116 1.57 40.54 -36.54
N ASN A 117 2.76 40.22 -37.05
CA ASN A 117 2.99 39.00 -37.83
C ASN A 117 2.75 37.76 -36.97
N HIS A 118 3.25 37.75 -35.73
CA HIS A 118 3.01 36.66 -34.79
C HIS A 118 1.51 36.44 -34.49
N ILE A 119 0.75 37.52 -34.22
CA ILE A 119 -0.70 37.45 -33.98
C ILE A 119 -1.46 37.02 -35.25
N SER A 120 -0.96 37.38 -36.43
CA SER A 120 -1.57 37.04 -37.72
C SER A 120 -1.17 35.65 -38.24
N GLY A 121 -0.24 34.96 -37.56
CA GLY A 121 0.29 33.67 -37.99
C GLY A 121 1.15 33.71 -39.25
N ILE A 122 1.80 34.86 -39.52
CA ILE A 122 2.67 35.13 -40.68
C ILE A 122 4.15 35.01 -40.28
#